data_AF-A0AAV4A3N2-F1
#
_entry.id   AF-A0AAV4A3N2-F1
#
_cell.length_a   1.000
_cell.length_b   1.000
_cell.length_c   1.000
_cell.angle_alpha   90.00
_cell.angle_beta   90.00
_cell.angle_gamma   90.00
#
_symmetry.space_group_name_H-M   'P 1'
#
loop_
_entity.id
_entity.type
_entity.pdbx_description
1 polymer ?
#
loop_
_entity_poly.entity_id
_entity_poly.type
_entity_poly.pdbx_seq_one_letter_code
_entity_poly.pdbx_strand_id
1 'polypeptide(L)'
;MYKCKTEEQYSSLKNSIMNLSFQFHDYFMKNWDSEKEKWVGCHLNTKLTYGNLTNNIVESHNQKIKSAVNQNSSLCDLLRNLLTLSKMTAQKTSARVSKLKLKKRQYVGNQVPVNLLNTINMMCTPHASAIIRAEMDKSYNEIFIVQENCVFEKGKAFHLDLLLKRCSCYISTYQRLPCRHLMSYRKDNGGEIIEEADIPDHYNLQKYLNSFCTDQPVSCSTQNVAVLPLHNRILNATEKYNIAKRVLSGICDVLAQMGQKQFERCFDMYRTITER
;
A
#
# COMPACT_ATOMS: atom_id res chain seq x y z
N MET A 1 5.62 0.93 11.64
CA MET A 1 6.80 0.32 12.28
C MET A 1 6.30 -0.38 13.53
N TYR A 2 6.41 -1.70 13.62
CA TYR A 2 5.91 -2.44 14.78
C TYR A 2 6.67 -2.03 16.04
N LYS A 3 5.93 -1.82 17.14
CA LYS A 3 6.52 -1.39 18.42
C LYS A 3 7.30 -2.51 19.12
N CYS A 4 6.94 -3.78 18.87
CA CYS A 4 7.61 -4.94 19.43
C CYS A 4 8.31 -5.74 18.33
N LYS A 5 9.64 -5.70 18.29
CA LYS A 5 10.43 -6.28 17.19
C LYS A 5 11.06 -7.63 17.54
N THR A 6 11.19 -7.94 18.82
CA THR A 6 11.80 -9.18 19.30
C THR A 6 10.89 -9.88 20.30
N GLU A 7 11.12 -11.18 20.49
CA GLU A 7 10.32 -11.99 21.42
C GLU A 7 10.62 -11.65 22.88
N GLU A 8 11.84 -11.23 23.17
CA GLU A 8 12.26 -10.81 24.50
C GLU A 8 11.55 -9.52 24.89
N GLN A 9 11.43 -8.57 23.96
CA GLN A 9 10.66 -7.33 24.17
C GLN A 9 9.19 -7.66 24.45
N TYR A 10 8.61 -8.60 23.68
CA TYR A 10 7.22 -8.99 23.86
C TYR A 10 6.99 -9.62 25.24
N SER A 11 7.86 -10.56 25.61
CA SER A 11 7.81 -11.28 26.89
C SER A 11 7.97 -10.34 28.09
N SER A 12 8.89 -9.37 27.99
CA SER A 12 9.08 -8.35 29.03
C SER A 12 7.83 -7.49 29.23
N LEU A 13 7.23 -6.99 28.13
CA LEU A 13 6.01 -6.18 28.20
C LEU A 13 4.82 -6.99 28.73
N LYS A 14 4.70 -8.25 28.31
CA LYS A 14 3.68 -9.18 28.79
C LYS A 14 3.73 -9.36 30.31
N ASN A 15 4.93 -9.56 30.86
CA ASN A 15 5.10 -9.72 32.31
C ASN A 15 4.75 -8.43 33.08
N SER A 16 5.02 -7.26 32.51
CA SER A 16 4.64 -5.97 33.13
C SER A 16 3.12 -5.78 33.26
N ILE A 17 2.30 -6.42 32.41
CA ILE A 17 0.83 -6.33 32.48
C ILE A 17 0.31 -7.00 33.77
N MET A 18 0.94 -8.08 34.21
CA MET A 18 0.58 -8.77 35.45
C MET A 18 0.66 -7.84 36.68
N ASN A 19 1.63 -6.92 36.68
CA ASN A 19 1.83 -5.96 37.77
C ASN A 19 0.82 -4.79 37.76
N LEU A 20 0.06 -4.60 36.68
CA LEU A 20 -0.91 -3.50 36.57
C LEU A 20 -2.30 -3.90 37.09
N SER A 21 -2.79 -5.06 36.70
CA SER A 21 -4.11 -5.54 37.11
C SER A 21 -4.28 -7.02 36.76
N PHE A 22 -4.63 -7.85 37.75
CA PHE A 22 -4.89 -9.27 37.56
C PHE A 22 -6.05 -9.56 36.59
N GLN A 23 -7.18 -8.85 36.70
CA GLN A 23 -8.35 -9.08 35.83
C GLN A 23 -8.03 -8.77 34.36
N PHE A 24 -7.34 -7.65 34.12
CA PHE A 24 -6.86 -7.29 32.79
C PHE A 24 -5.81 -8.27 32.25
N HIS A 25 -4.90 -8.77 33.10
CA HIS A 25 -3.94 -9.80 32.70
C HIS A 25 -4.64 -11.06 32.20
N ASP A 26 -5.62 -11.59 32.93
CA ASP A 26 -6.38 -12.77 32.51
C ASP A 26 -7.12 -12.53 31.19
N TYR A 27 -7.75 -11.37 31.05
CA TYR A 27 -8.36 -10.97 29.79
C TYR A 27 -7.35 -10.89 28.64
N PHE A 28 -6.18 -10.30 28.88
CA PHE A 28 -5.12 -10.16 27.90
C PHE A 28 -4.58 -11.52 27.46
N MET A 29 -4.27 -12.41 28.41
CA MET A 29 -3.78 -13.76 28.13
C MET A 29 -4.78 -14.55 27.28
N LYS A 30 -6.07 -14.47 27.64
CA LYS A 30 -7.13 -15.20 26.96
C LYS A 30 -7.42 -14.69 25.55
N ASN A 31 -7.48 -13.37 25.36
CA ASN A 31 -8.03 -12.77 24.13
C ASN A 31 -6.97 -12.13 23.22
N TRP A 32 -5.82 -11.74 23.76
CA TRP A 32 -4.77 -11.06 23.01
C TRP A 32 -3.54 -11.94 22.83
N ASP A 33 -2.99 -12.51 23.90
CA ASP A 33 -1.76 -13.34 23.81
C ASP A 33 -2.00 -14.65 23.04
N SER A 34 -3.16 -15.28 23.21
CA SER A 34 -3.59 -16.45 22.44
C SER A 34 -3.56 -16.23 20.93
N GLU A 35 -3.72 -14.97 20.51
CA GLU A 35 -3.78 -14.54 19.11
C GLU A 35 -2.60 -13.63 18.74
N LYS A 36 -1.49 -13.70 19.49
CA LYS A 36 -0.30 -12.84 19.30
C LYS A 36 0.26 -12.86 17.88
N GLU A 37 0.10 -13.97 17.17
CA GLU A 37 0.51 -14.10 15.77
C GLU A 37 -0.21 -13.14 14.82
N LYS A 38 -1.38 -12.61 15.21
CA LYS A 38 -2.21 -11.73 14.38
C LYS A 38 -1.92 -10.24 14.57
N TRP A 39 -1.19 -9.85 15.61
CA TRP A 39 -1.02 -8.42 15.95
C TRP A 39 0.37 -8.05 16.52
N VAL A 40 1.12 -9.01 17.07
CA VAL A 40 2.45 -8.74 17.62
C VAL A 40 3.49 -8.71 16.51
N GLY A 41 4.28 -7.64 16.44
CA GLY A 41 5.24 -7.41 15.36
C GLY A 41 6.21 -8.57 15.11
N CYS A 42 6.87 -9.11 16.14
CA CYS A 42 7.80 -10.24 16.00
C CYS A 42 7.14 -11.54 15.51
N HIS A 43 5.84 -11.75 15.75
CA HIS A 43 5.12 -12.94 15.31
C HIS A 43 4.42 -12.77 13.97
N LEU A 44 3.79 -11.60 13.75
CA LEU A 44 3.35 -11.15 12.43
C LEU A 44 4.47 -11.27 11.41
N ASN A 45 5.69 -11.15 11.91
CA ASN A 45 6.88 -11.24 11.12
C ASN A 45 7.14 -12.60 10.41
N THR A 46 6.30 -13.59 10.68
CA THR A 46 6.38 -14.93 10.10
C THR A 46 5.16 -15.27 9.24
N LYS A 47 4.17 -14.38 9.17
CA LYS A 47 2.87 -14.66 8.55
C LYS A 47 2.69 -13.88 7.24
N LEU A 48 1.93 -14.49 6.35
CA LEU A 48 1.54 -13.89 5.08
C LEU A 48 0.50 -12.80 5.33
N THR A 49 0.83 -11.55 5.00
CA THR A 49 -0.07 -10.40 5.23
C THR A 49 -0.34 -9.58 3.96
N TYR A 50 0.35 -9.87 2.87
CA TYR A 50 0.32 -9.10 1.62
C TYR A 50 0.63 -7.60 1.81
N GLY A 51 1.40 -7.28 2.86
CA GLY A 51 1.72 -5.91 3.24
C GLY A 51 0.63 -5.20 4.08
N ASN A 52 -0.46 -5.89 4.43
CA ASN A 52 -1.48 -5.35 5.32
C ASN A 52 -1.10 -5.56 6.78
N LEU A 53 -0.56 -4.50 7.40
CA LEU A 53 -0.12 -4.52 8.79
C LEU A 53 -1.14 -3.94 9.77
N THR A 54 -2.25 -3.43 9.25
CA THR A 54 -3.29 -2.71 10.01
C THR A 54 -4.67 -3.11 9.51
N ASN A 55 -5.67 -2.86 10.34
CA ASN A 55 -7.08 -3.03 10.02
C ASN A 55 -7.67 -1.87 9.19
N ASN A 56 -6.85 -0.94 8.68
CA ASN A 56 -7.28 0.25 7.93
C ASN A 56 -8.27 -0.07 6.79
N ILE A 57 -8.10 -1.21 6.10
CA ILE A 57 -9.02 -1.64 5.04
C ILE A 57 -10.41 -1.93 5.59
N VAL A 58 -10.47 -2.67 6.71
CA VAL A 58 -11.71 -3.04 7.40
C VAL A 58 -12.36 -1.81 8.01
N GLU A 59 -11.58 -0.96 8.67
CA GLU A 59 -12.07 0.28 9.27
C GLU A 59 -12.63 1.24 8.22
N SER A 60 -11.91 1.43 7.10
CA SER A 60 -12.38 2.26 6.00
C SER A 60 -13.67 1.71 5.38
N HIS A 61 -13.80 0.38 5.27
CA HIS A 61 -15.03 -0.25 4.80
C HIS A 61 -16.18 -0.03 5.78
N ASN A 62 -15.96 -0.24 7.07
CA ASN A 62 -16.95 -0.02 8.12
C ASN A 62 -17.38 1.44 8.21
N GLN A 63 -16.46 2.39 8.04
CA GLN A 63 -16.79 3.82 7.97
C GLN A 63 -17.72 4.15 6.80
N LYS A 64 -17.50 3.54 5.62
CA LYS A 64 -18.40 3.72 4.46
C LYS A 64 -19.78 3.16 4.73
N ILE A 65 -19.87 1.98 5.35
CA ILE A 65 -21.16 1.41 5.78
C ILE A 65 -21.84 2.37 6.76
N LYS A 66 -21.14 2.77 7.83
CA LYS A 66 -21.67 3.71 8.83
C LYS A 66 -22.12 5.02 8.22
N SER A 67 -21.44 5.54 7.19
CA SER A 67 -21.86 6.75 6.48
C SER A 67 -23.15 6.59 5.67
N ALA A 68 -23.51 5.35 5.31
CA ALA A 68 -24.73 5.02 4.59
C ALA A 68 -25.90 4.64 5.53
N VAL A 69 -25.63 4.43 6.81
CA VAL A 69 -26.62 4.02 7.82
C VAL A 69 -26.88 5.16 8.80
N ASN A 70 -28.13 5.58 8.95
CA ASN A 70 -28.56 6.50 10.00
C ASN A 70 -29.34 5.72 11.07
N GLN A 71 -29.19 6.09 12.35
CA GLN A 71 -29.89 5.46 13.48
C GLN A 71 -31.42 5.54 13.34
N ASN A 72 -31.91 6.55 12.61
CA ASN A 72 -33.35 6.77 12.39
C ASN A 72 -33.84 6.32 11.00
N SER A 73 -33.02 5.59 10.23
CA SER A 73 -33.44 5.08 8.91
C SER A 73 -34.44 3.93 9.05
N SER A 74 -35.48 3.92 8.22
CA SER A 74 -36.30 2.73 8.05
C SER A 74 -35.48 1.57 7.46
N LEU A 75 -35.94 0.33 7.60
CA LEU A 75 -35.29 -0.83 6.97
C LEU A 75 -35.20 -0.67 5.44
N CYS A 76 -36.23 -0.11 4.82
CA CYS A 76 -36.25 0.17 3.37
C CYS A 76 -35.16 1.18 2.97
N ASP A 77 -34.97 2.24 3.76
CA ASP A 77 -33.93 3.24 3.49
C ASP A 77 -32.53 2.68 3.71
N LEU A 78 -32.35 1.87 4.76
CA LEU A 78 -31.12 1.14 5.02
C LEU A 78 -30.73 0.27 3.81
N LEU A 79 -31.66 -0.57 3.33
CA LEU A 79 -31.42 -1.43 2.17
C LEU A 79 -31.10 -0.62 0.92
N ARG A 80 -31.84 0.47 0.67
CA ARG A 80 -31.58 1.36 -0.49
C ARG A 80 -30.19 2.00 -0.42
N ASN A 81 -29.76 2.44 0.75
CA ASN A 81 -28.45 3.06 0.94
C ASN A 81 -27.31 2.05 0.79
N LEU A 82 -27.46 0.84 1.34
CA LEU A 82 -26.47 -0.23 1.18
C LEU A 82 -26.34 -0.69 -0.28
N LEU A 83 -27.45 -0.84 -1.00
CA LEU A 83 -27.44 -1.17 -2.43
C LEU A 83 -26.79 -0.05 -3.25
N THR A 84 -27.07 1.22 -2.92
CA THR A 84 -26.40 2.37 -3.53
C THR A 84 -24.90 2.35 -3.29
N LEU A 85 -24.47 2.10 -2.04
CA LEU A 85 -23.06 1.98 -1.69
C LEU A 85 -22.36 0.83 -2.43
N SER A 86 -23.03 -0.32 -2.55
CA SER A 86 -22.56 -1.46 -3.33
C SER A 86 -22.37 -1.10 -4.80
N LYS A 87 -23.38 -0.46 -5.42
CA LYS A 87 -23.32 0.02 -6.81
C LYS A 87 -22.18 1.01 -7.02
N MET A 88 -22.02 2.00 -6.15
CA MET A 88 -20.93 2.98 -6.22
C MET A 88 -19.55 2.31 -6.08
N THR A 89 -19.45 1.29 -5.22
CA THR A 89 -18.20 0.53 -5.03
C THR A 89 -17.87 -0.29 -6.28
N ALA A 90 -18.86 -0.97 -6.86
CA ALA A 90 -18.70 -1.70 -8.12
C ALA A 90 -18.28 -0.77 -9.27
N GLN A 91 -18.90 0.41 -9.39
CA GLN A 91 -18.52 1.43 -10.38
C GLN A 91 -17.08 1.92 -10.20
N LYS A 92 -16.66 2.19 -8.95
CA LYS A 92 -15.26 2.58 -8.64
C LYS A 92 -14.27 1.49 -9.00
N THR A 93 -14.60 0.23 -8.69
CA THR A 93 -13.78 -0.93 -9.04
C THR A 93 -13.69 -1.09 -10.55
N SER A 94 -14.81 -1.01 -11.27
CA SER A 94 -14.85 -1.07 -12.75
C SER A 94 -14.00 0.04 -13.37
N ALA A 95 -14.16 1.29 -12.92
CA ALA A 95 -13.34 2.41 -13.39
C ALA A 95 -11.83 2.19 -13.13
N ARG A 96 -11.47 1.62 -11.97
CA ARG A 96 -10.09 1.25 -11.65
C ARG A 96 -9.56 0.17 -12.59
N VAL A 97 -10.34 -0.89 -12.84
CA VAL A 97 -9.99 -1.99 -13.76
C VAL A 97 -9.82 -1.46 -15.19
N SER A 98 -10.75 -0.67 -15.69
CA SER A 98 -10.66 -0.04 -17.02
C SER A 98 -9.41 0.83 -17.15
N LYS A 99 -9.09 1.63 -16.12
CA LYS A 99 -7.86 2.43 -16.11
C LYS A 99 -6.60 1.57 -16.13
N LEU A 100 -6.60 0.41 -15.48
CA LEU A 100 -5.47 -0.54 -15.51
C LEU A 100 -5.33 -1.22 -16.86
N LYS A 101 -6.43 -1.52 -17.57
CA LYS A 101 -6.43 -2.08 -18.93
C LYS A 101 -5.88 -1.09 -19.97
N LEU A 102 -6.26 0.19 -19.85
CA LEU A 102 -5.91 1.21 -20.85
C LEU A 102 -4.50 1.79 -20.65
N LYS A 103 -4.00 1.88 -19.41
CA LYS A 103 -2.72 2.52 -19.13
C LYS A 103 -1.56 1.53 -19.26
N LYS A 104 -0.84 1.60 -20.38
CA LYS A 104 0.52 1.05 -20.46
C LYS A 104 1.43 1.84 -19.54
N ARG A 105 2.00 1.16 -18.53
CA ARG A 105 2.96 1.75 -17.59
C ARG A 105 4.36 1.51 -18.13
N GLN A 106 4.98 2.57 -18.63
CA GLN A 106 6.38 2.55 -19.03
C GLN A 106 7.20 3.27 -17.96
N TYR A 107 8.30 2.64 -17.57
CA TYR A 107 9.34 3.27 -16.81
C TYR A 107 10.27 4.01 -17.77
N VAL A 108 10.47 5.29 -17.51
CA VAL A 108 11.40 6.16 -18.23
C VAL A 108 12.39 6.66 -17.19
N GLY A 109 13.59 6.08 -17.19
CA GLY A 109 14.64 6.39 -16.22
C GLY A 109 15.94 5.70 -16.59
N ASN A 110 17.03 6.07 -15.92
CA ASN A 110 18.39 5.62 -16.25
C ASN A 110 18.83 4.38 -15.44
N GLN A 111 17.92 3.73 -14.73
CA GLN A 111 18.23 2.54 -13.92
C GLN A 111 18.24 1.27 -14.78
N VAL A 112 19.29 0.46 -14.65
CA VAL A 112 19.43 -0.81 -15.37
C VAL A 112 18.70 -1.93 -14.62
N PRO A 113 17.97 -2.84 -15.32
CA PRO A 113 17.63 -2.84 -16.75
C PRO A 113 16.22 -2.27 -16.97
N VAL A 114 16.12 -1.15 -17.68
CA VAL A 114 14.84 -0.49 -18.06
C VAL A 114 13.87 -1.48 -18.72
N ASN A 115 14.36 -2.37 -19.59
CA ASN A 115 13.55 -3.37 -20.26
C ASN A 115 12.90 -4.35 -19.29
N LEU A 116 13.67 -4.87 -18.33
CA LEU A 116 13.16 -5.76 -17.29
C LEU A 116 12.12 -5.05 -16.42
N LEU A 117 12.37 -3.80 -16.04
CA LEU A 117 11.40 -2.98 -15.29
C LEU A 117 10.10 -2.73 -16.08
N ASN A 118 10.20 -2.53 -17.38
CA ASN A 118 9.03 -2.40 -18.25
C ASN A 118 8.24 -3.72 -18.34
N THR A 119 8.93 -4.85 -18.49
CA THR A 119 8.31 -6.19 -18.44
C THR A 119 7.57 -6.40 -17.12
N ILE A 120 8.20 -6.10 -15.98
CA ILE A 120 7.58 -6.19 -14.64
C ILE A 120 6.35 -5.26 -14.54
N ASN A 121 6.42 -4.04 -15.06
CA ASN A 121 5.29 -3.11 -15.03
C ASN A 121 4.09 -3.57 -15.85
N MET A 122 4.33 -4.33 -16.93
CA MET A 122 3.29 -4.94 -17.76
C MET A 122 2.70 -6.20 -17.10
N MET A 123 3.55 -7.03 -16.49
CA MET A 123 3.15 -8.31 -15.88
C MET A 123 2.51 -8.15 -14.50
N CYS A 124 2.93 -7.18 -13.70
CA CYS A 124 2.51 -7.03 -12.31
C CYS A 124 1.48 -5.91 -12.13
N THR A 125 0.65 -6.01 -11.08
CA THR A 125 -0.13 -4.88 -10.57
C THR A 125 0.78 -3.71 -10.21
N PRO A 126 0.32 -2.45 -10.28
CA PRO A 126 1.17 -1.29 -9.97
C PRO A 126 1.78 -1.33 -8.56
N HIS A 127 1.09 -1.96 -7.61
CA HIS A 127 1.57 -2.11 -6.25
C HIS A 127 2.77 -3.07 -6.18
N ALA A 128 2.62 -4.28 -6.73
CA ALA A 128 3.70 -5.26 -6.77
C ALA A 128 4.89 -4.76 -7.60
N SER A 129 4.65 -4.13 -8.76
CA SER A 129 5.72 -3.61 -9.59
C SER A 129 6.54 -2.52 -8.88
N ALA A 130 5.89 -1.66 -8.08
CA ALA A 130 6.59 -0.64 -7.29
C ALA A 130 7.51 -1.26 -6.22
N ILE A 131 7.07 -2.32 -5.54
CA ILE A 131 7.86 -3.03 -4.53
C ILE A 131 9.02 -3.76 -5.19
N ILE A 132 8.75 -4.56 -6.23
CA ILE A 132 9.77 -5.32 -6.95
C ILE A 132 10.85 -4.38 -7.48
N ARG A 133 10.46 -3.24 -8.06
CA ARG A 133 11.41 -2.22 -8.54
C ARG A 133 12.30 -1.68 -7.41
N ALA A 134 11.73 -1.39 -6.24
CA ALA A 134 12.51 -0.91 -5.10
C ALA A 134 13.49 -1.98 -4.57
N GLU A 135 13.10 -3.24 -4.59
CA GLU A 135 13.99 -4.36 -4.22
C GLU A 135 15.05 -4.63 -5.28
N MET A 136 14.70 -4.50 -6.56
CA MET A 136 15.64 -4.61 -7.67
C MET A 136 16.69 -3.51 -7.59
N ASP A 137 16.29 -2.26 -7.38
CA ASP A 137 17.19 -1.13 -7.21
C ASP A 137 18.24 -1.39 -6.11
N LYS A 138 17.79 -1.85 -4.93
CA LYS A 138 18.71 -2.28 -3.86
C LYS A 138 19.61 -3.42 -4.29
N SER A 139 19.08 -4.44 -4.97
CA SER A 139 19.89 -5.57 -5.42
C SER A 139 21.07 -5.10 -6.28
N TYR A 140 20.88 -4.08 -7.14
CA TYR A 140 21.92 -3.54 -8.03
C TYR A 140 22.86 -2.55 -7.35
N ASN A 141 22.36 -1.77 -6.39
CA ASN A 141 23.11 -0.66 -5.79
C ASN A 141 23.74 -0.98 -4.43
N GLU A 142 23.34 -2.07 -3.77
CA GLU A 142 23.91 -2.52 -2.50
C GLU A 142 24.81 -3.75 -2.68
N ILE A 143 25.71 -3.98 -1.71
CA ILE A 143 26.64 -5.11 -1.71
C ILE A 143 26.01 -6.29 -0.98
N PHE A 144 26.04 -7.45 -1.63
CA PHE A 144 25.58 -8.73 -1.08
C PHE A 144 26.70 -9.75 -1.22
N ILE A 145 26.87 -10.59 -0.20
CA ILE A 145 27.78 -11.75 -0.27
C ILE A 145 26.93 -12.99 -0.41
N VAL A 146 27.15 -13.76 -1.47
CA VAL A 146 26.44 -15.02 -1.73
C VAL A 146 27.35 -16.17 -1.33
N GLN A 147 26.83 -17.07 -0.49
CA GLN A 147 27.51 -18.28 -0.05
C GLN A 147 26.51 -19.42 0.02
N GLU A 148 26.67 -20.43 -0.84
CA GLU A 148 25.70 -21.51 -0.99
C GLU A 148 24.27 -20.94 -1.11
N ASN A 149 23.31 -21.43 -0.31
CA ASN A 149 21.93 -20.98 -0.31
C ASN A 149 21.68 -19.78 0.62
N CYS A 150 22.72 -19.04 0.99
CA CYS A 150 22.64 -17.89 1.90
C CYS A 150 23.11 -16.60 1.20
N VAL A 151 22.41 -15.51 1.49
CA VAL A 151 22.78 -14.16 1.06
C VAL A 151 22.96 -13.28 2.28
N PHE A 152 24.13 -12.67 2.40
CA PHE A 152 24.44 -11.75 3.49
C PHE A 152 24.26 -10.30 3.05
N GLU A 153 23.54 -9.55 3.85
CA GLU A 153 23.32 -8.10 3.68
C GLU A 153 23.64 -7.43 5.01
N LYS A 154 24.64 -6.52 5.02
CA LYS A 154 25.03 -5.75 6.21
C LYS A 154 25.27 -6.63 7.44
N GLY A 155 25.92 -7.79 7.24
CA GLY A 155 26.24 -8.76 8.29
C GLY A 155 25.09 -9.68 8.72
N LYS A 156 23.88 -9.52 8.16
CA LYS A 156 22.74 -10.41 8.43
C LYS A 156 22.59 -11.46 7.34
N ALA A 157 22.47 -12.72 7.74
CA ALA A 157 22.22 -13.85 6.84
C ALA A 157 20.73 -13.95 6.49
N PHE A 158 20.45 -14.22 5.22
CA PHE A 158 19.13 -14.55 4.70
C PHE A 158 19.21 -15.87 3.95
N HIS A 159 18.36 -16.82 4.33
CA HIS A 159 18.36 -18.17 3.78
C HIS A 159 17.39 -18.26 2.61
N LEU A 160 17.82 -18.92 1.54
CA LEU A 160 17.01 -19.17 0.35
C LEU A 160 16.56 -20.62 0.32
N ASP A 161 15.27 -20.81 0.13
CA ASP A 161 14.69 -22.08 -0.30
C ASP A 161 14.63 -22.04 -1.82
N LEU A 162 15.57 -22.72 -2.48
CA LEU A 162 15.69 -22.72 -3.93
C LEU A 162 14.57 -23.50 -4.61
N LEU A 163 14.02 -24.53 -3.95
CA LEU A 163 12.92 -25.32 -4.48
C LEU A 163 11.63 -24.49 -4.54
N LEU A 164 11.35 -23.76 -3.46
CA LEU A 164 10.18 -22.88 -3.38
C LEU A 164 10.44 -21.48 -3.94
N LYS A 165 11.68 -21.16 -4.32
CA LYS A 165 12.13 -19.83 -4.75
C LYS A 165 11.81 -18.74 -3.71
N ARG A 166 12.02 -19.05 -2.42
CA ARG A 166 11.68 -18.17 -1.29
C ARG A 166 12.91 -17.75 -0.50
N CYS A 167 12.77 -16.63 0.20
CA CYS A 167 13.77 -16.11 1.11
C CYS A 167 13.17 -15.97 2.51
N SER A 168 14.01 -16.05 3.55
CA SER A 168 13.63 -15.75 4.93
C SER A 168 13.42 -14.24 5.21
N CYS A 169 13.56 -13.38 4.20
CA CYS A 169 13.37 -11.94 4.35
C CYS A 169 11.89 -11.52 4.34
N TYR A 170 11.63 -10.32 4.87
CA TYR A 170 10.29 -9.73 4.96
C TYR A 170 9.52 -9.71 3.63
N ILE A 171 10.19 -9.39 2.52
CA ILE A 171 9.51 -9.26 1.22
C ILE A 171 8.98 -10.63 0.75
N SER A 172 9.80 -11.67 0.88
CA SER A 172 9.40 -13.01 0.43
C SER A 172 8.40 -13.67 1.39
N THR A 173 8.58 -13.56 2.70
CA THR A 173 7.69 -14.21 3.68
C THR A 173 6.28 -13.57 3.72
N TYR A 174 6.17 -12.24 3.56
CA TYR A 174 4.94 -11.50 3.91
C TYR A 174 4.20 -11.01 2.70
N GLN A 175 4.94 -10.67 1.66
CA GLN A 175 4.38 -10.22 0.40
C GLN A 175 4.48 -11.32 -0.65
N ARG A 176 5.23 -12.41 -0.44
CA ARG A 176 5.44 -13.45 -1.47
C ARG A 176 5.90 -12.86 -2.80
N LEU A 177 6.66 -11.78 -2.73
CA LEU A 177 7.24 -11.14 -3.90
C LEU A 177 8.73 -11.47 -4.01
N PRO A 178 9.29 -11.42 -5.23
CA PRO A 178 10.74 -11.44 -5.42
C PRO A 178 11.41 -10.37 -4.57
N CYS A 179 12.44 -10.77 -3.82
CA CYS A 179 13.20 -9.88 -2.95
C CYS A 179 14.60 -9.64 -3.48
N ARG A 180 15.26 -8.59 -2.99
CA ARG A 180 16.64 -8.27 -3.39
C ARG A 180 17.64 -9.40 -3.14
N HIS A 181 17.42 -10.23 -2.12
CA HIS A 181 18.30 -11.37 -1.81
C HIS A 181 18.20 -12.46 -2.86
N LEU A 182 16.98 -12.86 -3.24
CA LEU A 182 16.76 -13.83 -4.32
C LEU A 182 17.35 -13.31 -5.64
N MET A 183 17.11 -12.03 -5.95
CA MET A 183 17.68 -11.39 -7.14
C MET A 183 19.21 -11.39 -7.12
N SER A 184 19.82 -11.08 -5.99
CA SER A 184 21.28 -11.05 -5.84
C SER A 184 21.91 -12.43 -5.96
N TYR A 185 21.28 -13.46 -5.36
CA TYR A 185 21.68 -14.85 -5.53
C TYR A 185 21.65 -15.28 -7.00
N ARG A 186 20.57 -14.97 -7.72
CA ARG A 186 20.44 -15.34 -9.14
C ARG A 186 21.45 -14.61 -10.02
N LYS A 187 21.74 -13.34 -9.75
CA LYS A 187 22.79 -12.59 -10.47
C LYS A 187 24.17 -13.24 -10.32
N ASP A 188 24.51 -13.66 -9.11
CA ASP A 188 25.80 -14.32 -8.81
C ASP A 188 25.92 -15.70 -9.48
N ASN A 189 24.80 -16.42 -9.58
CA ASN A 189 24.73 -17.75 -10.18
C ASN A 189 24.31 -17.76 -11.66
N GLY A 190 24.25 -16.59 -12.32
CA GLY A 190 23.93 -16.47 -13.75
C GLY A 190 22.48 -16.82 -14.17
N GLY A 191 21.53 -16.81 -13.25
CA GLY A 191 20.11 -17.09 -13.51
C GLY A 191 19.28 -15.84 -13.88
N GLU A 192 18.06 -16.05 -14.39
CA GLU A 192 17.12 -14.94 -14.64
C GLU A 192 16.71 -14.24 -13.35
N ILE A 193 16.90 -12.92 -13.29
CA ILE A 193 16.70 -12.14 -12.06
C ILE A 193 15.27 -12.27 -11.50
N ILE A 194 14.28 -12.23 -12.39
CA ILE A 194 12.86 -12.45 -12.06
C ILE A 194 12.20 -13.18 -13.23
N GLU A 195 11.46 -14.23 -12.91
CA GLU A 195 10.63 -15.00 -13.82
C GLU A 195 9.13 -14.72 -13.55
N GLU A 196 8.26 -15.00 -14.52
CA GLU A 196 6.80 -14.86 -14.31
C GLU A 196 6.30 -15.73 -13.14
N ALA A 197 6.84 -16.93 -13.00
CA ALA A 197 6.48 -17.88 -11.96
C ALA A 197 6.79 -17.37 -10.54
N ASP A 198 7.66 -16.37 -10.41
CA ASP A 198 7.96 -15.75 -9.11
C ASP A 198 6.86 -14.79 -8.64
N ILE A 199 5.93 -14.43 -9.52
CA ILE A 199 4.86 -13.47 -9.25
C ILE A 199 3.57 -14.21 -8.87
N PRO A 200 3.06 -14.06 -7.64
CA PRO A 200 1.78 -14.65 -7.25
C PRO A 200 0.61 -14.15 -8.11
N ASP A 201 -0.38 -15.00 -8.31
CA ASP A 201 -1.52 -14.74 -9.20
C ASP A 201 -2.28 -13.44 -8.92
N HIS A 202 -2.47 -13.09 -7.64
CA HIS A 202 -3.16 -11.85 -7.26
C HIS A 202 -2.32 -10.58 -7.52
N TYR A 203 -1.01 -10.72 -7.74
CA TYR A 203 -0.13 -9.65 -8.18
C TYR A 203 0.15 -9.67 -9.68
N ASN A 204 -0.10 -10.79 -10.38
CA ASN A 204 -0.07 -10.83 -11.84
C ASN A 204 -1.25 -10.00 -12.39
N LEU A 205 -0.96 -9.02 -13.23
CA LEU A 205 -1.93 -8.06 -13.74
C LEU A 205 -2.99 -8.73 -14.60
N GLN A 206 -2.61 -9.63 -15.49
CA GLN A 206 -3.56 -10.30 -16.38
C GLN A 206 -4.50 -11.19 -15.57
N LYS A 207 -3.97 -12.00 -14.65
CA LYS A 207 -4.78 -12.82 -13.76
C LYS A 207 -5.70 -11.98 -12.87
N TYR A 208 -5.18 -10.89 -12.30
CA TYR A 208 -5.97 -9.92 -11.54
C TYR A 208 -7.09 -9.28 -12.38
N LEU A 209 -6.85 -8.93 -13.65
CA LEU A 209 -7.87 -8.36 -14.52
C LEU A 209 -8.93 -9.38 -14.90
N ASN A 210 -8.52 -10.64 -15.14
CA ASN A 210 -9.41 -11.73 -15.49
C ASN A 210 -10.37 -12.09 -14.35
N SER A 211 -9.98 -11.89 -13.09
CA SER A 211 -10.88 -12.12 -11.94
C SER A 211 -12.09 -11.17 -11.90
N PHE A 212 -12.13 -10.13 -12.74
CA PHE A 212 -13.29 -9.23 -12.90
C PHE A 212 -14.05 -9.46 -14.21
N CYS A 213 -13.63 -10.43 -15.03
CA CYS A 213 -14.23 -10.74 -16.34
C CYS A 213 -15.16 -11.97 -16.30
N THR A 214 -15.60 -12.41 -15.11
CA THR A 214 -16.61 -13.46 -14.99
C THR A 214 -17.97 -12.97 -15.51
N ASP A 215 -18.34 -13.49 -16.69
CA ASP A 215 -19.66 -13.58 -17.35
C ASP A 215 -20.60 -12.37 -17.26
N GLN A 216 -20.40 -11.40 -18.17
CA GLN A 216 -21.44 -10.98 -19.12
C GLN A 216 -20.76 -10.42 -20.39
N PRO A 217 -21.21 -10.77 -21.61
CA PRO A 217 -20.74 -10.14 -22.82
C PRO A 217 -21.34 -8.73 -22.88
N VAL A 218 -20.63 -7.75 -22.33
CA VAL A 218 -20.91 -6.36 -22.66
C VAL A 218 -20.31 -6.14 -24.05
N SER A 219 -21.17 -6.12 -25.06
CA SER A 219 -20.85 -5.74 -26.43
C SER A 219 -19.99 -4.48 -26.41
N CYS A 220 -18.69 -4.66 -26.62
CA CYS A 220 -17.75 -3.56 -26.68
C CYS A 220 -17.91 -2.97 -28.08
N SER A 221 -18.76 -1.95 -28.22
CA SER A 221 -18.72 -1.11 -29.39
C SER A 221 -17.31 -0.52 -29.46
N THR A 222 -16.65 -0.75 -30.59
CA THR A 222 -15.38 -0.16 -30.98
C THR A 222 -15.53 1.36 -31.01
N GLN A 223 -15.40 2.00 -29.86
CA GLN A 223 -15.23 3.44 -29.81
C GLN A 223 -13.79 3.74 -30.17
N ASN A 224 -13.65 4.20 -31.41
CA ASN A 224 -12.43 4.76 -31.98
C ASN A 224 -11.71 5.63 -30.96
N VAL A 225 -10.39 5.45 -30.91
CA VAL A 225 -9.44 6.23 -30.11
C VAL A 225 -9.57 7.71 -30.48
N ALA A 226 -10.35 8.45 -29.70
CA ALA A 226 -10.19 9.89 -29.63
C ALA A 226 -9.00 10.14 -28.69
N VAL A 227 -7.88 10.60 -29.25
CA VAL A 227 -6.84 11.27 -28.48
C VAL A 227 -7.49 12.52 -27.89
N LEU A 228 -8.03 12.39 -26.66
CA LEU A 228 -8.53 13.53 -25.93
C LEU A 228 -7.32 14.43 -25.62
N PRO A 229 -7.39 15.73 -25.95
CA PRO A 229 -6.36 16.66 -25.54
C PRO A 229 -6.25 16.64 -24.01
N LEU A 230 -5.04 16.88 -23.52
CA LEU A 230 -4.61 16.77 -22.12
C LEU A 230 -5.57 17.52 -21.19
N HIS A 231 -6.65 16.87 -20.76
CA HIS A 231 -7.57 17.48 -19.81
C HIS A 231 -6.89 17.39 -18.45
N ASN A 232 -6.53 18.54 -17.89
CA ASN A 232 -5.93 18.63 -16.57
C ASN A 232 -6.76 17.79 -15.60
N ARG A 233 -6.09 16.84 -14.95
CA ARG A 233 -6.70 15.92 -13.98
C ARG A 233 -7.51 16.74 -12.99
N ILE A 234 -8.81 16.50 -12.94
CA ILE A 234 -9.69 17.13 -11.95
C ILE A 234 -9.27 16.65 -10.56
N LEU A 235 -8.81 17.59 -9.73
CA LEU A 235 -8.36 17.33 -8.37
C LEU A 235 -9.56 17.02 -7.46
N ASN A 236 -9.42 16.04 -6.56
CA ASN A 236 -10.43 15.78 -5.54
C ASN A 236 -10.36 16.82 -4.40
N ALA A 237 -11.37 16.87 -3.53
CA ALA A 237 -11.46 17.85 -2.45
C ALA A 237 -10.22 17.86 -1.53
N THR A 238 -9.69 16.69 -1.18
CA THR A 238 -8.49 16.55 -0.34
C THR A 238 -7.24 17.07 -1.05
N GLU A 239 -7.09 16.80 -2.35
CA GLU A 239 -5.99 17.30 -3.16
C GLU A 239 -6.04 18.82 -3.31
N LYS A 240 -7.23 19.38 -3.57
CA LYS A 240 -7.46 20.83 -3.60
C LYS A 240 -7.11 21.49 -2.27
N TYR A 241 -7.57 20.92 -1.16
CA TYR A 241 -7.27 21.40 0.19
C TYR A 241 -5.76 21.39 0.47
N ASN A 242 -5.05 20.29 0.16
CA ASN A 242 -3.61 20.18 0.42
C ASN A 242 -2.76 21.12 -0.46
N ILE A 243 -3.22 21.45 -1.67
CA ILE A 243 -2.58 22.44 -2.53
C ILE A 243 -2.81 23.84 -1.96
N ALA A 244 -4.05 24.19 -1.64
CA ALA A 244 -4.39 25.48 -1.05
C ALA A 244 -3.67 25.71 0.29
N LYS A 245 -3.65 24.70 1.17
CA LYS A 245 -2.98 24.76 2.47
C LYS A 245 -1.49 25.08 2.35
N ARG A 246 -0.79 24.51 1.37
CA ARG A 246 0.65 24.81 1.18
C ARG A 246 0.90 26.27 0.86
N VAL A 247 0.07 26.87 0.01
CA VAL A 247 0.19 28.30 -0.35
C VAL A 247 -0.18 29.17 0.86
N LEU A 248 -1.29 28.87 1.51
CA LEU A 248 -1.76 29.63 2.67
C LEU A 248 -0.80 29.54 3.87
N SER A 249 -0.16 28.39 4.10
CA SER A 249 0.88 28.26 5.12
C SER A 249 2.05 29.21 4.88
N GLY A 250 2.52 29.34 3.64
CA GLY A 250 3.57 30.31 3.32
C GLY A 250 3.14 31.76 3.56
N ILE A 251 1.88 32.09 3.32
CA ILE A 251 1.32 33.42 3.65
C ILE A 251 1.29 33.64 5.17
N CYS A 252 0.88 32.62 5.94
CA CYS A 252 0.92 32.68 7.41
C CYS A 252 2.34 32.92 7.94
N ASP A 253 3.33 32.24 7.37
CA ASP A 253 4.74 32.38 7.76
C ASP A 253 5.27 33.79 7.48
N VAL A 254 4.90 34.39 6.35
CA VAL A 254 5.24 35.78 6.01
C VAL A 254 4.56 36.74 6.98
N LEU A 255 3.25 36.61 7.20
CA LEU A 255 2.49 37.48 8.11
C LEU A 255 3.07 37.45 9.53
N ALA A 256 3.46 36.27 10.02
CA ALA A 256 4.05 36.10 11.34
C ALA A 256 5.39 36.82 11.52
N GLN A 257 6.10 37.13 10.43
CA GLN A 257 7.39 37.82 10.45
C GLN A 257 7.27 39.34 10.24
N MET A 258 6.07 39.86 9.95
CA MET A 258 5.84 41.28 9.74
C MET A 258 5.75 42.07 11.05
N GLY A 259 6.04 43.37 10.98
CA GLY A 259 5.78 44.28 12.10
C GLY A 259 4.26 44.47 12.35
N GLN A 260 3.87 44.69 13.62
CA GLN A 260 2.48 44.67 14.08
C GLN A 260 1.49 45.48 13.21
N LYS A 261 1.82 46.72 12.86
CA LYS A 261 0.94 47.58 12.03
C LYS A 261 0.76 47.08 10.60
N GLN A 262 1.77 46.42 10.04
CA GLN A 262 1.70 45.82 8.70
C GLN A 262 0.94 44.50 8.74
N PHE A 263 1.16 43.70 9.78
CA PHE A 263 0.39 42.49 10.04
C PHE A 263 -1.11 42.80 10.10
N GLU A 264 -1.54 43.75 10.93
CA GLU A 264 -2.97 44.11 11.09
C GLU A 264 -3.61 44.53 9.77
N ARG A 265 -2.93 45.41 9.01
CA ARG A 265 -3.42 45.86 7.71
C ARG A 265 -3.55 44.73 6.69
N CYS A 266 -2.55 43.85 6.59
CA CYS A 266 -2.59 42.73 5.66
C CYS A 266 -3.59 41.65 6.11
N PHE A 267 -3.70 41.40 7.42
CA PHE A 267 -4.63 40.43 7.98
C PHE A 267 -6.09 40.85 7.77
N ASP A 268 -6.43 42.13 7.94
CA ASP A 268 -7.77 42.64 7.64
C ASP A 268 -8.16 42.49 6.16
N MET A 269 -7.18 42.65 5.25
CA MET A 269 -7.41 42.38 3.82
C MET A 269 -7.75 40.92 3.55
N TYR A 270 -7.03 39.97 4.17
CA TYR A 270 -7.34 38.54 4.03
C TYR A 270 -8.67 38.16 4.68
N ARG A 271 -8.99 38.72 5.85
CA ARG A 271 -10.27 38.49 6.54
C ARG A 271 -11.47 38.86 5.68
N THR A 272 -11.39 40.00 5.00
CA THR A 272 -12.44 40.49 4.10
C THR A 272 -12.70 39.56 2.91
N ILE A 273 -11.69 38.79 2.48
CA ILE A 273 -11.81 37.84 1.37
C ILE A 273 -12.48 36.53 1.83
N THR A 274 -12.28 36.13 3.08
CA THR A 274 -12.80 34.86 3.63
C THR A 274 -14.22 34.91 4.17
N GLU A 275 -14.75 36.11 4.45
CA GLU A 275 -16.10 36.33 5.03
C GLU A 275 -17.17 36.70 3.98
N ARG A 276 -16.86 36.58 2.68
CA ARG A 276 -17.84 36.64 1.58
C ARG A 276 -18.38 35.27 1.23
#